data_AF-I2QLX2-F1
#
_entry.id   AF-I2QLX2-F1
#
_cell.length_a   1.000
_cell.length_b   1.000
_cell.length_c   1.000
_cell.angle_alpha   90.00
_cell.angle_beta   90.00
_cell.angle_gamma   90.00
#
_symmetry.space_group_name_H-M   'P 1'
#
loop_
_entity.id
_entity.type
_entity.pdbx_description
1 polymer ?
#
loop_
_entity_poly.entity_id
_entity_poly.type
_entity_poly.pdbx_seq_one_letter_code
_entity_poly.pdbx_strand_id
1 'polypeptide(L)'
;MIDDLFPDSSHVRSYGLSEVADGALWEFAKANGFAIVTQDVDFAELAGLLGSPPKVIWLRAGNQTTATIAALLRRHARTIESFESDDSTACLEIY
;
A
#
# COMPACT_ATOMS: atom_id res chain seq x y z
N MET A 1 -0.95 15.06 -1.59
CA MET A 1 0.45 14.91 -2.03
C MET A 1 1.23 14.32 -0.88
N ILE A 2 2.05 13.30 -1.08
CA ILE A 2 2.87 12.65 -0.04
C ILE A 2 4.34 12.47 -0.50
N ASP A 3 4.65 13.04 -1.65
CA ASP A 3 5.84 12.89 -2.46
C ASP A 3 7.10 13.44 -1.77
N ASP A 4 6.92 14.30 -0.76
CA ASP A 4 7.96 14.78 0.16
C ASP A 4 8.51 13.68 1.07
N LEU A 5 7.68 12.69 1.42
CA LEU A 5 8.07 11.53 2.24
C LEU A 5 8.17 10.24 1.43
N PHE A 6 7.40 10.12 0.35
CA PHE A 6 7.35 8.96 -0.52
C PHE A 6 7.48 9.39 -2.00
N PRO A 7 8.67 9.80 -2.44
CA PRO A 7 8.88 10.40 -3.76
C PRO A 7 8.57 9.44 -4.91
N ASP A 8 8.73 8.14 -4.70
CA ASP A 8 8.45 7.10 -5.68
C ASP A 8 7.02 6.53 -5.59
N SER A 9 6.15 7.16 -4.78
CA SER A 9 4.74 6.77 -4.70
C SER A 9 3.98 7.15 -5.98
N SER A 10 3.07 6.30 -6.41
CA SER A 10 2.26 6.54 -7.60
C SER A 10 0.88 5.92 -7.46
N HIS A 11 -0.09 6.49 -8.17
CA HIS A 11 -1.46 5.98 -8.18
C HIS A 11 -1.62 4.95 -9.29
N VAL A 12 -2.41 3.89 -9.05
CA VAL A 12 -2.74 2.86 -10.05
C VAL A 12 -3.29 3.43 -11.38
N ARG A 13 -3.85 4.65 -11.35
CA ARG A 13 -4.35 5.37 -12.53
C ARG A 13 -3.24 5.79 -13.47
N SER A 14 -2.10 6.20 -12.92
CA SER A 14 -0.93 6.63 -13.67
C SER A 14 -0.32 5.49 -14.51
N TYR A 15 -0.57 4.24 -14.12
CA TYR A 15 -0.11 3.04 -14.84
C TYR A 15 -1.21 2.34 -15.65
N GLY A 16 -2.42 2.93 -15.75
CA GLY A 16 -3.54 2.26 -16.43
C GLY A 16 -4.08 1.02 -15.70
N LEU A 17 -3.78 0.86 -14.41
CA LEU A 17 -4.13 -0.30 -13.58
C LEU A 17 -5.43 -0.07 -12.79
N SER A 18 -6.31 0.81 -13.24
CA SER A 18 -7.53 1.14 -12.48
C SER A 18 -8.66 0.13 -12.64
N GLU A 19 -8.61 -0.67 -13.70
CA GLU A 19 -9.64 -1.66 -14.06
C GLU A 19 -9.05 -3.07 -14.15
N VAL A 20 -7.80 -3.27 -13.70
CA VAL A 20 -7.18 -4.60 -13.67
C VAL A 20 -7.66 -5.36 -12.44
N ALA A 21 -7.70 -6.68 -12.55
CA ALA A 21 -8.01 -7.54 -11.41
C ALA A 21 -6.91 -7.45 -10.34
N ASP A 22 -7.27 -7.71 -9.08
CA ASP A 22 -6.36 -7.58 -7.94
C ASP A 22 -5.08 -8.42 -8.09
N GLY A 23 -5.21 -9.64 -8.63
CA GLY A 23 -4.05 -10.49 -8.92
C GLY A 23 -3.08 -9.89 -9.95
N ALA A 24 -3.58 -9.15 -10.95
CA ALA A 24 -2.73 -8.47 -11.91
C ALA A 24 -2.04 -7.25 -11.27
N LEU A 25 -2.74 -6.50 -10.42
CA LEU A 25 -2.15 -5.42 -9.64
C LEU A 25 -1.10 -5.94 -8.66
N TRP A 26 -1.36 -7.09 -8.02
CA TRP A 26 -0.44 -7.78 -7.12
C TRP A 26 0.87 -8.15 -7.83
N GLU A 27 0.79 -8.84 -8.96
CA GLU A 27 1.98 -9.22 -9.74
C GLU A 27 2.73 -8.00 -10.29
N PHE A 28 2.00 -6.94 -10.69
CA PHE A 28 2.63 -5.68 -11.07
C PHE A 28 3.43 -5.07 -9.92
N ALA A 29 2.82 -4.95 -8.74
CA ALA A 29 3.48 -4.36 -7.57
C ALA A 29 4.72 -5.19 -7.18
N LYS A 30 4.57 -6.52 -7.15
CA LYS A 30 5.66 -7.46 -6.90
C LYS A 30 6.81 -7.31 -7.88
N ALA A 31 6.53 -7.30 -9.18
CA ALA A 31 7.55 -7.22 -10.23
C ALA A 31 8.32 -5.89 -10.22
N ASN A 32 7.71 -4.82 -9.72
CA ASN A 32 8.30 -3.48 -9.67
C ASN A 32 8.79 -3.07 -8.28
N GLY A 33 8.73 -3.96 -7.28
CA GLY A 33 9.16 -3.65 -5.91
C GLY A 33 8.28 -2.63 -5.18
N PHE A 34 7.01 -2.51 -5.55
CA PHE A 34 6.07 -1.63 -4.86
C PHE A 34 5.43 -2.31 -3.64
N ALA A 35 5.17 -1.51 -2.61
CA ALA A 35 4.14 -1.81 -1.62
C ALA A 35 2.77 -1.30 -2.11
N ILE A 36 1.72 -2.05 -1.80
CA ILE A 36 0.34 -1.68 -2.12
C ILE A 36 -0.28 -0.96 -0.92
N VAL A 37 -0.75 0.27 -1.12
CA VAL A 37 -1.52 1.02 -0.12
C VAL A 37 -3.00 0.94 -0.50
N THR A 38 -3.84 0.36 0.36
CA THR A 38 -5.27 0.18 0.04
C THR A 38 -6.18 0.26 1.27
N GLN A 39 -7.46 0.54 1.05
CA GLN A 39 -8.52 0.33 2.05
C GLN A 39 -9.23 -1.01 1.88
N ASP A 40 -9.00 -1.68 0.75
CA ASP A 40 -9.61 -2.95 0.43
C ASP A 40 -9.00 -4.08 1.26
N VAL A 41 -9.85 -4.89 1.89
CA VAL A 41 -9.44 -6.00 2.74
C VAL A 41 -8.84 -7.14 1.92
N ASP A 42 -9.22 -7.28 0.65
CA ASP A 42 -8.82 -8.40 -0.19
C ASP A 42 -7.29 -8.46 -0.35
N PHE A 43 -6.59 -7.31 -0.42
CA PHE A 43 -5.13 -7.28 -0.45
C PHE A 43 -4.49 -7.63 0.90
N ALA A 44 -5.12 -7.27 2.02
CA ALA A 44 -4.63 -7.65 3.35
C ALA A 44 -4.75 -9.18 3.55
N GLU A 45 -5.85 -9.78 3.07
CA GLU A 45 -6.02 -11.24 3.05
C GLU A 45 -5.01 -11.91 2.11
N LEU A 46 -4.79 -11.36 0.90
CA LEU A 46 -3.76 -11.84 -0.02
C LEU A 46 -2.37 -11.79 0.61
N ALA A 47 -2.02 -10.72 1.34
CA ALA A 47 -0.75 -10.64 2.06
C ALA A 47 -0.64 -11.68 3.18
N GLY A 48 -1.73 -11.98 3.88
CA GLY A 48 -1.77 -13.06 4.87
C GLY A 48 -1.60 -14.45 4.24
N LEU A 49 -2.09 -14.65 3.02
CA LEU A 49 -2.04 -15.94 2.32
C LEU A 49 -0.72 -16.17 1.56
N LEU A 50 -0.25 -15.15 0.84
CA LEU A 50 0.88 -15.23 -0.09
C LEU A 50 2.19 -14.71 0.51
N GLY A 51 2.12 -13.95 1.60
CA GLY A 51 3.27 -13.27 2.18
C GLY A 51 3.76 -12.08 1.34
N SER A 52 4.96 -11.60 1.67
CA SER A 52 5.67 -10.58 0.91
C SER A 52 6.69 -11.25 -0.05
N PRO A 53 6.96 -10.71 -1.25
CA PRO A 53 6.41 -9.47 -1.84
C PRO A 53 5.13 -9.64 -2.68
N PRO A 54 4.34 -8.55 -2.89
CA PRO A 54 4.51 -7.19 -2.36
C PRO A 54 4.03 -7.06 -0.91
N LYS A 55 4.50 -6.01 -0.24
CA LYS A 55 3.97 -5.60 1.08
C LYS A 55 2.66 -4.84 0.93
N VAL A 56 1.78 -4.96 1.92
CA VAL A 56 0.49 -4.26 1.94
C VAL A 56 0.39 -3.32 3.13
N ILE A 57 -0.03 -2.08 2.88
CA ILE A 57 -0.36 -1.09 3.89
C ILE A 57 -1.88 -0.91 3.85
N TRP A 58 -2.55 -1.45 4.85
CA TRP A 58 -4.01 -1.44 4.94
C TRP A 58 -4.51 -0.25 5.76
N LEU A 59 -5.25 0.62 5.09
CA LEU A 59 -5.80 1.86 5.63
C LEU A 59 -7.18 1.62 6.25
N ARG A 60 -7.27 1.72 7.58
CA ARG A 60 -8.52 1.57 8.35
C ARG A 60 -9.18 2.91 8.60
N ALA A 61 -9.38 3.68 7.54
CA ALA A 61 -9.88 5.05 7.60
C ALA A 61 -11.35 5.19 7.19
N GLY A 62 -11.91 4.16 6.52
CA GLY A 62 -13.21 4.26 5.83
C GLY A 62 -13.18 5.32 4.72
N ASN A 63 -14.36 5.65 4.18
CA ASN A 63 -14.45 6.64 3.11
C ASN A 63 -14.00 8.02 3.60
N GLN A 64 -12.80 8.43 3.20
CA GLN A 64 -12.14 9.65 3.62
C GLN A 64 -11.62 10.42 2.43
N THR A 65 -11.42 11.73 2.63
CA THR A 65 -10.80 12.56 1.60
C THR A 65 -9.34 12.16 1.38
N THR A 66 -8.83 12.41 0.17
CA THR A 66 -7.40 12.24 -0.14
C THR A 66 -6.50 13.02 0.82
N ALA A 67 -6.95 14.18 1.32
CA ALA A 67 -6.20 14.96 2.29
C ALA A 67 -6.08 14.25 3.65
N THR A 68 -7.17 13.64 4.13
CA THR A 68 -7.16 12.84 5.35
C THR A 68 -6.26 11.61 5.21
N ILE A 69 -6.35 10.89 4.09
CA ILE A 69 -5.49 9.73 3.82
C ILE A 69 -4.01 10.14 3.75
N ALA A 70 -3.70 11.26 3.09
CA ALA A 70 -2.33 11.77 3.04
C ALA A 70 -1.81 12.16 4.44
N ALA A 71 -2.64 12.74 5.30
CA ALA A 71 -2.26 13.06 6.67
C ALA A 71 -2.03 11.78 7.50
N LEU A 72 -2.84 10.75 7.30
CA LEU A 72 -2.69 9.44 7.94
C LEU A 72 -1.34 8.79 7.55
N LEU A 73 -1.03 8.74 6.26
CA LEU A 73 0.24 8.20 5.76
C LEU A 73 1.44 8.98 6.32
N ARG A 74 1.36 10.31 6.35
CA ARG A 74 2.41 11.15 6.95
C ARG A 74 2.61 10.86 8.44
N ARG A 75 1.51 10.74 9.20
CA ARG A 75 1.57 10.45 10.64
C ARG A 75 2.29 9.13 10.92
N HIS A 76 2.14 8.15 10.04
CA HIS A 76 2.73 6.81 10.17
C HIS A 76 4.00 6.60 9.33
N ALA A 77 4.61 7.66 8.76
CA ALA A 77 5.72 7.52 7.82
C ALA A 77 6.89 6.70 8.36
N ARG A 78 7.32 6.95 9.60
CA ARG A 78 8.38 6.16 10.26
C ARG A 78 8.00 4.68 10.42
N THR A 79 6.74 4.40 10.74
CA THR A 79 6.24 3.01 10.87
C THR A 79 6.28 2.31 9.52
N ILE A 80 5.88 3.01 8.45
CA ILE A 80 5.93 2.51 7.07
C ILE A 80 7.38 2.23 6.65
N GLU A 81 8.32 3.13 6.92
CA GLU A 81 9.75 2.93 6.64
C GLU A 81 10.31 1.70 7.39
N SER A 82 9.97 1.56 8.66
CA SER A 82 10.41 0.41 9.48
C SER A 82 9.83 -0.90 8.96
N PHE A 83 8.56 -0.86 8.53
CA PHE A 83 7.86 -1.99 7.94
C PHE A 83 8.48 -2.41 6.61
N GLU A 84 8.94 -1.46 5.78
CA GLU A 84 9.58 -1.76 4.49
C GLU A 84 10.86 -2.59 4.67
N SER A 85 11.61 -2.35 5.76
CA SER A 85 12.80 -3.13 6.13
C SER A 85 12.53 -4.43 6.89
N ASP A 86 11.28 -4.73 7.25
CA ASP A 86 10.92 -5.94 8.02
C ASP A 86 10.48 -7.09 7.11
N ASP A 87 11.33 -8.10 6.92
CA ASP A 87 11.01 -9.26 6.08
C ASP A 87 10.04 -10.27 6.75
N SER A 88 9.71 -10.09 8.03
CA SER A 88 8.85 -11.02 8.76
C SER A 88 7.36 -10.71 8.64
N THR A 89 7.00 -9.52 8.18
CA THR A 89 5.61 -9.07 8.06
C THR A 89 5.25 -8.68 6.63
N ALA A 90 4.08 -9.12 6.16
CA ALA A 90 3.58 -8.84 4.82
C ALA A 90 2.51 -7.75 4.78
N CYS A 91 1.84 -7.49 5.91
CA CYS A 91 0.75 -6.53 6.01
C CYS A 91 0.92 -5.62 7.24
N LEU A 92 0.80 -4.32 7.04
CA LEU A 92 0.77 -3.29 8.07
C LEU A 92 -0.60 -2.61 8.10
N GLU A 93 -1.28 -2.67 9.25
CA GLU A 93 -2.55 -1.99 9.46
C GLU A 93 -2.31 -0.60 10.08
N ILE A 94 -2.91 0.46 9.50
CA ILE A 94 -2.86 1.83 10.06
C ILE A 94 -4.23 2.49 10.09
N TYR A 95 -4.49 3.25 11.17
CA TYR A 95 -5.72 4.00 11.46
C TYR A 95 -5.39 5.40 11.97
#